data_AF-A0A3B9INS2-F1
#
_entry.id   AF-A0A3B9INS2-F1
#
_cell.length_a   1.000
_cell.length_b   1.000
_cell.length_c   1.000
_cell.angle_alpha   90.00
_cell.angle_beta   90.00
_cell.angle_gamma   90.00
#
_symmetry.space_group_name_H-M   'P 1'
#
loop_
_entity.id
_entity.type
_entity.pdbx_description
1 polymer ?
#
loop_
_entity_poly.entity_id
_entity_poly.type
_entity_poly.pdbx_seq_one_letter_code
_entity_poly.pdbx_strand_id
1 'polypeptide(L)'
;HGRPADLSTIPRAIRAGLAYVTEDRKGLGLVLADSIRRNVPLANLDAVANAGVVDDAREAGVAEDYRARVNIKCASIEQETVNLSGGNQ
;
A
#
# COMPACT_ATOMS: atom_id res chain seq x y z
N HIS A 1 -11.55 -26.07 -17.21
CA HIS A 1 -10.18 -26.18 -17.73
C HIS A 1 -9.24 -25.41 -16.81
N GLY A 2 -8.22 -26.06 -16.24
CA GLY A 2 -7.15 -25.40 -15.50
C GLY A 2 -5.80 -25.72 -16.16
N ARG A 3 -4.87 -24.77 -16.12
CA ARG A 3 -3.46 -25.00 -16.51
C ARG A 3 -2.62 -24.97 -15.23
N PRO A 4 -1.57 -25.81 -15.10
CA PRO A 4 -0.64 -25.71 -13.98
C PRO A 4 -0.08 -24.29 -13.89
N ALA A 5 -0.18 -23.68 -12.71
CA ALA A 5 0.41 -22.38 -12.43
C ALA A 5 1.79 -22.57 -11.79
N ASP A 6 2.79 -21.89 -12.33
CA ASP A 6 4.10 -21.82 -11.70
C ASP A 6 4.08 -20.73 -10.63
N LEU A 7 4.24 -21.14 -9.37
CA LEU A 7 4.20 -20.27 -8.18
C LEU A 7 5.57 -20.13 -7.51
N SER A 8 6.66 -20.46 -8.20
CA SER A 8 8.03 -20.46 -7.66
C SER A 8 8.56 -19.09 -7.24
N THR A 9 7.91 -17.99 -7.66
CA THR A 9 8.29 -16.62 -7.31
C THR A 9 7.05 -15.75 -7.09
N ILE A 10 7.16 -14.72 -6.24
CA ILE A 10 6.05 -13.79 -5.96
C ILE A 10 5.45 -13.17 -7.24
N PRO A 11 6.23 -12.65 -8.20
CA PRO A 11 5.66 -12.07 -9.42
C PRO A 11 4.91 -13.09 -10.28
N ARG A 12 5.31 -14.37 -10.29
CA ARG A 12 4.58 -15.41 -11.03
C ARG A 12 3.26 -15.76 -10.35
N ALA A 13 3.22 -15.83 -9.03
CA ALA A 13 1.99 -16.03 -8.27
C ALA A 13 0.98 -14.90 -8.48
N ILE A 14 1.44 -13.63 -8.43
CA ILE A 14 0.59 -12.47 -8.72
C ILE A 14 0.01 -12.54 -10.13
N ARG A 15 0.82 -12.87 -11.15
CA ARG A 15 0.34 -13.04 -12.54
C ARG A 15 -0.65 -14.20 -12.69
N ALA A 16 -0.60 -15.20 -11.82
CA ALA A 16 -1.56 -16.29 -11.75
C ALA A 16 -2.86 -15.90 -11.00
N GLY A 17 -2.99 -14.65 -10.54
CA GLY A 17 -4.15 -14.15 -9.81
C GLY A 17 -4.14 -14.51 -8.32
N LEU A 18 -2.99 -14.90 -7.77
CA LEU A 18 -2.82 -15.20 -6.35
C LEU A 18 -2.13 -14.04 -5.63
N ALA A 19 -2.69 -13.63 -4.50
CA ALA A 19 -2.09 -12.67 -3.59
C ALA A 19 -2.00 -13.28 -2.19
N TYR A 20 -0.92 -12.96 -1.48
CA TYR A 20 -0.73 -13.33 -0.08
C TYR A 20 -1.01 -12.12 0.81
N VAL A 21 -1.82 -12.31 1.84
CA VAL A 21 -2.06 -11.32 2.89
C VAL A 21 -1.46 -11.90 4.16
N THR A 22 -0.56 -11.14 4.78
CA THR A 22 0.07 -11.51 6.06
C THR A 22 -0.97 -11.64 7.17
N GLU A 23 -0.76 -12.59 8.10
CA GLU A 23 -1.57 -12.69 9.33
C GLU A 23 -1.30 -11.50 10.27
N ASP A 24 -0.04 -11.05 10.35
CA ASP A 24 0.33 -9.83 11.07
C ASP A 24 0.23 -8.61 10.13
N ARG A 25 -1.00 -8.16 9.93
CA ARG A 25 -1.31 -6.99 9.09
C ARG A 25 -0.74 -5.68 9.63
N LYS A 26 -0.44 -5.58 10.93
CA LYS A 26 0.03 -4.33 11.54
C LYS A 26 1.54 -4.20 11.48
N GLY A 27 2.27 -5.26 11.83
CA GLY A 27 3.73 -5.26 11.85
C GLY A 27 4.35 -5.39 10.47
N LEU A 28 3.69 -6.07 9.54
CA LEU A 28 4.22 -6.38 8.21
C LEU A 28 3.48 -5.68 7.06
N GLY A 29 2.29 -5.12 7.32
CA GLY A 29 1.47 -4.46 6.29
C GLY A 29 1.65 -2.94 6.22
N LEU A 30 2.20 -2.32 7.26
CA LEU A 30 2.29 -0.86 7.40
C LEU A 30 3.61 -0.45 8.05
N VAL A 31 4.13 0.70 7.63
CA VAL A 31 5.16 1.44 8.36
C VAL A 31 4.46 2.37 9.33
N LEU A 32 4.21 1.88 10.56
CA LEU A 32 3.38 2.57 11.55
C LEU A 32 3.92 3.95 11.96
N ALA A 33 5.24 4.12 11.94
CA ALA A 33 5.93 5.38 12.25
C ALA A 33 5.85 6.44 11.13
N ASP A 34 5.30 6.07 9.96
CA ASP A 34 5.15 6.96 8.82
C ASP A 34 3.69 7.37 8.63
N SER A 35 3.49 8.45 7.87
CA SER A 35 2.16 8.96 7.54
C SER A 35 1.39 8.06 6.57
N ILE A 36 0.09 8.26 6.48
CA ILE A 36 -0.78 7.62 5.47
C ILE A 36 -0.23 7.90 4.07
N ARG A 37 0.21 9.13 3.82
CA ARG A 37 0.80 9.58 2.55
C ARG A 37 1.95 8.69 2.11
N ARG A 38 2.85 8.35 3.02
CA ARG A 38 4.00 7.48 2.75
C ARG A 38 3.58 6.03 2.60
N ASN A 39 2.61 5.55 3.39
CA ASN A 39 2.19 4.16 3.40
C ASN A 39 1.43 3.73 2.14
N VAL A 40 0.50 4.53 1.65
CA VAL A 40 -0.38 4.17 0.52
C VAL A 40 0.39 3.78 -0.76
N PRO A 41 1.37 4.56 -1.25
CA PRO A 41 2.05 4.25 -2.50
C PRO A 41 3.17 3.21 -2.35
N LEU A 42 3.54 2.76 -1.14
CA LEU A 42 4.65 1.80 -0.95
C LEU A 42 4.47 0.50 -1.76
N ALA A 43 3.23 0.05 -1.92
CA ALA A 43 2.91 -1.14 -2.70
C ALA A 43 3.20 -0.98 -4.21
N ASN A 44 3.36 0.26 -4.69
CA ASN A 44 3.65 0.58 -6.09
C ASN A 44 4.45 1.89 -6.19
N LEU A 45 5.65 1.92 -5.58
CA LEU A 45 6.46 3.12 -5.49
C LEU A 45 6.86 3.67 -6.89
N ASP A 46 7.07 2.78 -7.86
CA ASP A 46 7.38 3.14 -9.25
C ASP A 46 6.30 4.01 -9.92
N ALA A 47 5.06 3.99 -9.42
CA ALA A 47 3.99 4.84 -9.94
C ALA A 47 4.10 6.31 -9.48
N VAL A 48 4.86 6.59 -8.43
CA VAL A 48 5.04 7.93 -7.85
C VAL A 48 6.51 8.39 -7.82
N ALA A 49 7.46 7.53 -8.18
CA ALA A 49 8.88 7.83 -8.19
C ALA A 49 9.46 7.83 -9.61
N ASN A 50 10.48 8.66 -9.83
CA ASN A 50 11.28 8.66 -11.04
C ASN A 50 12.76 8.57 -10.66
N ALA A 51 13.47 7.59 -11.23
CA ALA A 51 14.88 7.32 -10.94
C ALA A 51 15.21 7.23 -9.44
N GLY A 52 14.29 6.68 -8.64
CA GLY A 52 14.42 6.51 -7.19
C GLY A 52 14.05 7.75 -6.36
N VAL A 53 13.65 8.85 -6.98
CA VAL A 53 13.18 10.06 -6.31
C VAL A 53 11.67 10.12 -6.35
N VAL A 54 11.03 10.21 -5.19
CA VAL A 54 9.56 10.33 -5.07
C VAL A 54 9.13 11.74 -5.45
N ASP A 55 8.09 11.85 -6.27
CA ASP A 55 7.40 13.10 -6.54
C ASP A 55 6.35 13.35 -5.45
N ASP A 56 6.62 14.34 -4.60
CA ASP A 56 5.79 14.69 -3.45
C ASP A 56 4.34 15.02 -3.81
N ALA A 57 4.12 15.74 -4.91
CA ALA A 57 2.78 16.14 -5.32
C ALA A 57 1.98 14.94 -5.82
N ARG A 58 2.64 14.05 -6.57
CA ARG A 58 2.03 12.82 -7.08
C ARG A 58 1.74 11.83 -5.95
N GLU A 59 2.66 11.71 -4.99
CA GLU A 59 2.48 10.91 -3.78
C GLU A 59 1.26 11.38 -2.97
N ALA A 60 1.16 12.68 -2.70
CA ALA A 60 0.02 13.25 -1.99
C ALA A 60 -1.30 13.04 -2.76
N GLY A 61 -1.29 13.22 -4.08
CA GLY A 61 -2.48 12.97 -4.92
C GLY A 61 -2.97 11.52 -4.87
N VAL A 62 -2.05 10.55 -4.91
CA VAL A 62 -2.38 9.11 -4.80
C VAL A 62 -2.92 8.79 -3.40
N ALA A 63 -2.31 9.33 -2.35
CA ALA A 63 -2.76 9.13 -0.98
C ALA A 63 -4.17 9.68 -0.76
N GLU A 64 -4.49 10.86 -1.29
CA GLU A 64 -5.82 11.46 -1.15
C GLU A 64 -6.90 10.71 -1.94
N ASP A 65 -6.57 10.24 -3.15
CA ASP A 65 -7.47 9.38 -3.94
C ASP A 65 -7.81 8.09 -3.17
N TYR A 66 -6.81 7.41 -2.63
CA TYR A 66 -7.02 6.19 -1.86
C TYR A 66 -7.78 6.45 -0.56
N ARG A 67 -7.44 7.52 0.19
CA ARG A 67 -8.19 7.93 1.38
C ARG A 67 -9.69 8.03 1.08
N ALA A 68 -10.05 8.65 -0.05
CA ALA A 68 -11.45 8.78 -0.46
C ALA A 68 -12.06 7.43 -0.88
N ARG A 69 -11.34 6.65 -1.70
CA ARG A 69 -11.86 5.39 -2.29
C ARG A 69 -12.09 4.28 -1.27
N VAL A 70 -11.26 4.21 -0.23
CA VAL A 70 -11.40 3.21 0.85
C VAL A 70 -11.87 3.82 2.17
N ASN A 71 -12.23 5.11 2.19
CA ASN A 71 -12.80 5.84 3.32
C ASN A 71 -11.94 5.79 4.59
N ILE A 72 -10.64 6.08 4.47
CA ILE A 72 -9.71 6.15 5.61
C ILE A 72 -10.09 7.36 6.47
N LYS A 73 -10.62 7.10 7.67
CA LYS A 73 -10.98 8.17 8.62
C LYS A 73 -9.74 8.67 9.33
N CYS A 74 -9.27 9.84 8.91
CA CYS A 74 -8.11 10.54 9.44
C CYS A 74 -8.34 12.06 9.38
N ALA A 75 -7.53 12.83 10.10
CA ALA A 75 -7.54 14.30 10.01
C ALA A 75 -6.94 14.78 8.67
N SER A 76 -5.83 14.17 8.26
CA SER A 76 -5.14 14.39 6.98
C SER A 76 -4.31 13.17 6.61
N ILE A 77 -3.84 13.09 5.36
CA ILE A 77 -2.88 12.05 4.94
C ILE A 77 -1.50 12.18 5.60
N GLU A 78 -1.22 13.31 6.25
CA GLU A 78 0.02 13.52 7.01
C GLU A 78 -0.07 12.94 8.43
N GLN A 79 -1.24 12.44 8.85
CA GLN A 79 -1.38 11.73 10.12
C GLN A 79 -0.55 10.44 10.10
N GLU A 80 0.27 10.23 11.14
CA GLU A 80 0.99 8.97 11.36
C GLU A 80 0.03 7.79 11.50
N THR A 81 0.37 6.69 10.85
CA THR A 81 -0.49 5.50 10.75
C THR A 81 -0.71 4.82 12.11
N VAL A 82 0.27 4.91 13.03
CA VAL A 82 0.14 4.41 14.41
C VAL A 82 -1.03 5.06 15.17
N ASN A 83 -1.36 6.31 14.84
CA ASN A 83 -2.41 7.08 15.50
C ASN A 83 -3.81 6.83 14.94
N LEU A 84 -3.94 5.95 13.94
CA LEU A 84 -5.24 5.52 13.42
C LEU A 84 -5.86 4.44 14.30
N SER A 85 -7.19 4.37 14.31
CA SER A 85 -7.87 3.22 14.91
C SER A 85 -7.56 1.95 14.12
N GLY A 86 -7.59 0.78 14.76
CA GLY A 86 -7.24 -0.48 14.11
C GLY A 86 -8.16 -0.94 12.96
N GLY A 87 -9.24 -0.21 12.67
CA GLY A 87 -10.07 -0.42 11.47
C GLY A 87 -9.77 0.57 10.33
N ASN A 88 -9.01 1.65 10.60
CA ASN A 88 -8.50 2.57 9.59
C ASN A 88 -7.01 2.34 9.29
N GLN A 89 -6.31 1.60 10.15
CA GLN A 89 -5.07 0.88 9.82
C GLN A 89 -5.42 -0.30 8.91
#